data_AF-A0A352WZ27-F1
#
_entry.id   AF-A0A352WZ27-F1
#
_cell.length_a   1.000
_cell.length_b   1.000
_cell.length_c   1.000
_cell.angle_alpha   90.00
_cell.angle_beta   90.00
_cell.angle_gamma   90.00
#
_symmetry.space_group_name_H-M   'P 1'
#
loop_
_entity.id
_entity.type
_entity.pdbx_description
1 polymer ?
#
loop_
_entity_poly.entity_id
_entity_poly.type
_entity_poly.pdbx_seq_one_letter_code
_entity_poly.pdbx_strand_id
1 'polypeptide(L)'
;MFQSVRLKNIRLTILSLIGVLLFVTICLVALRGRAADTMEHGGERISLNAEDEADVERFLTSCGYSSIEFLFQTEVTVPKNWNDIYTEYNELQRQQGFDLVPYKGETVEEYVYFVNDTLNATVLVSEQKIIAAHVADCDGREMRMIN
;
A
#
# COMPACT_ATOMS: atom_id res chain seq x y z
N MET A 1 7.99 47.97 -35.51
CA MET A 1 7.88 46.53 -35.87
C MET A 1 8.71 45.60 -34.98
N PHE A 2 9.81 46.05 -34.37
CA PHE A 2 10.73 45.18 -33.60
C PHE A 2 10.32 44.80 -32.16
N GLN A 3 9.39 45.52 -31.51
CA GLN A 3 8.97 45.18 -30.13
C GLN A 3 8.04 43.96 -30.05
N SER A 4 7.21 43.73 -31.07
CA SER A 4 6.26 42.60 -31.11
C SER A 4 6.96 41.23 -31.20
N VAL A 5 8.06 41.15 -31.95
CA VAL A 5 8.81 39.90 -32.16
C VAL A 5 9.52 39.46 -30.88
N ARG A 6 10.14 40.38 -30.13
CA ARG A 6 10.85 40.03 -28.89
C ARG A 6 9.91 39.58 -27.77
N LEU A 7 8.72 40.18 -27.64
CA LEU A 7 7.75 39.79 -26.62
C LEU A 7 7.18 38.39 -26.85
N LYS A 8 6.92 38.03 -28.12
CA LYS A 8 6.40 36.70 -28.51
C LYS A 8 7.42 35.60 -28.17
N ASN A 9 8.70 35.85 -28.46
CA ASN A 9 9.77 34.90 -28.21
C ASN A 9 10.02 34.68 -26.71
N ILE A 10 9.98 35.74 -25.90
CA ILE A 10 10.12 35.63 -24.43
C ILE A 10 8.93 34.86 -23.81
N ARG A 11 7.69 35.10 -24.25
CA ARG A 11 6.51 34.35 -23.78
C ARG A 11 6.59 32.86 -24.15
N LEU A 12 7.08 32.55 -25.35
CA LEU A 12 7.31 31.16 -25.79
C LEU A 12 8.38 30.45 -24.94
N THR A 13 9.46 31.15 -24.57
CA THR A 13 10.49 30.57 -23.70
C THR A 13 9.97 30.29 -22.28
N ILE A 14 9.17 31.20 -21.71
CA ILE A 14 8.58 31.02 -20.37
C ILE A 14 7.57 29.86 -20.35
N LEU A 15 6.71 29.75 -21.37
CA LEU A 15 5.76 28.64 -21.50
C LEU A 15 6.46 27.28 -21.66
N SER A 16 7.55 27.23 -22.43
CA SER A 16 8.39 26.03 -22.57
C SER A 16 8.99 25.61 -21.22
N LEU A 17 9.53 26.56 -20.45
CA LEU A 17 10.14 26.26 -19.15
C LEU A 17 9.13 25.72 -18.13
N ILE A 18 7.92 26.27 -18.10
CA ILE A 18 6.83 25.78 -17.25
C ILE A 18 6.39 24.38 -17.68
N GLY A 19 6.29 24.13 -18.99
CA GLY A 19 5.96 22.81 -19.53
C GLY A 19 7.00 21.75 -19.17
N VAL A 20 8.29 22.09 -19.27
CA VAL A 20 9.39 21.20 -18.86
C VAL A 20 9.35 20.94 -17.35
N LEU A 21 9.10 21.97 -16.54
CA LEU A 21 8.99 21.82 -15.08
C LEU A 21 7.81 20.90 -14.70
N LEU A 22 6.65 21.10 -15.31
CA LEU A 22 5.47 20.24 -15.13
C LEU A 22 5.76 18.80 -15.55
N PHE A 23 6.39 18.61 -16.71
CA PHE A 23 6.77 17.28 -17.20
C PHE A 23 7.75 16.59 -16.26
N VAL A 24 8.76 17.29 -15.75
CA VAL A 24 9.72 16.77 -14.78
C VAL A 24 9.02 16.39 -13.47
N THR A 25 8.07 17.20 -12.98
CA THR A 25 7.29 16.84 -11.78
C THR A 25 6.42 15.61 -12.00
N ILE A 26 5.76 15.49 -13.16
CA ILE A 26 4.95 14.31 -13.50
C ILE A 26 5.84 13.07 -13.65
N CYS A 27 7.00 13.18 -14.28
CA CYS A 27 7.98 12.10 -14.38
C CYS A 27 8.52 11.71 -13.00
N LEU A 28 8.81 12.65 -12.11
CA LEU A 28 9.26 12.35 -10.74
C LEU A 28 8.18 11.65 -9.91
N VAL A 29 6.91 12.03 -10.07
CA VAL A 29 5.77 11.34 -9.45
C VAL A 29 5.61 9.94 -10.03
N ALA A 30 5.71 9.77 -11.34
CA ALA A 30 5.64 8.47 -12.00
C ALA A 30 6.82 7.55 -11.64
N LEU A 31 8.02 8.10 -11.45
CA LEU A 31 9.22 7.34 -11.04
C LEU A 31 9.20 6.97 -9.55
N ARG A 32 8.47 7.71 -8.70
CA ARG A 32 8.24 7.33 -7.30
C ARG A 32 7.38 6.08 -7.15
N GLY A 33 6.56 5.73 -8.16
CA GLY A 33 5.78 4.49 -8.20
C GLY A 33 6.58 3.22 -8.49
N ARG A 34 7.92 3.28 -8.50
CA ARG A 34 8.82 2.13 -8.72
C ARG A 34 9.87 1.95 -7.62
N ALA A 35 9.64 2.51 -6.43
CA ALA A 35 10.37 2.02 -5.27
C ALA A 35 9.87 0.60 -4.98
N ALA A 36 10.78 -0.35 -4.75
CA ALA A 36 10.39 -1.66 -4.25
C ALA A 36 9.62 -1.43 -2.94
N ASP A 37 8.31 -1.70 -2.96
CA ASP A 37 7.45 -1.53 -1.79
C ASP A 37 7.99 -2.46 -0.71
N THR A 38 8.57 -1.84 0.31
CA THR A 38 9.28 -2.54 1.38
C THR A 38 8.91 -1.88 2.69
N MET A 39 8.60 -2.72 3.69
CA MET A 39 8.34 -2.30 5.05
C MET A 39 9.60 -2.49 5.88
N GLU A 40 9.89 -1.54 6.77
CA GLU A 40 10.94 -1.72 7.78
C GLU A 40 10.34 -2.44 8.97
N HIS A 41 10.87 -3.60 9.28
CA HIS A 41 10.38 -4.45 10.36
C HIS A 41 11.58 -5.03 11.11
N GLY A 42 11.71 -4.76 12.40
CA GLY A 42 12.83 -5.27 13.22
C GLY A 42 14.23 -4.87 12.73
N GLY A 43 14.35 -3.82 11.90
CA GLY A 43 15.62 -3.41 11.27
C GLY A 43 15.93 -4.10 9.93
N GLU A 44 15.04 -4.96 9.44
CA GLU A 44 15.10 -5.60 8.13
C GLU A 44 14.08 -4.99 7.16
N ARG A 45 14.37 -5.08 5.85
CA ARG A 45 13.46 -4.62 4.79
C ARG A 45 12.69 -5.82 4.24
N ILE A 46 11.41 -5.90 4.58
CA ILE A 46 10.50 -6.94 4.09
C ILE A 46 9.89 -6.48 2.76
N SER A 47 9.84 -7.35 1.75
CA SER A 47 9.13 -7.09 0.50
C SER A 47 7.62 -7.09 0.71
N LEU A 48 6.94 -6.09 0.16
CA LEU A 48 5.47 -6.01 0.15
C LEU A 48 4.85 -6.43 -1.18
N ASN A 49 5.63 -6.92 -2.14
CA ASN A 49 5.10 -7.48 -3.37
C ASN A 49 4.44 -8.84 -3.11
N ALA A 50 3.20 -9.01 -3.54
CA ALA A 50 2.44 -10.25 -3.47
C ALA A 50 1.62 -10.49 -4.73
N GLU A 51 2.12 -11.31 -5.65
CA GLU A 51 1.43 -11.73 -6.86
C GLU A 51 0.61 -13.02 -6.64
N ASP A 52 1.06 -13.87 -5.71
CA ASP A 52 0.38 -15.11 -5.36
C ASP A 52 0.37 -15.41 -3.85
N GLU A 53 -0.31 -16.51 -3.47
CA GLU A 53 -0.38 -17.02 -2.10
C GLU A 53 1.02 -17.23 -1.48
N ALA A 54 1.98 -17.74 -2.27
CA ALA A 54 3.33 -18.02 -1.80
C ALA A 54 4.13 -16.75 -1.51
N ASP A 55 3.84 -15.64 -2.17
CA ASP A 55 4.39 -14.32 -1.79
C ASP A 55 3.86 -13.87 -0.42
N VAL A 56 2.56 -14.06 -0.17
CA VAL A 56 1.94 -13.71 1.11
C VAL A 56 2.50 -14.58 2.24
N GLU A 57 2.67 -15.88 2.02
CA GLU A 57 3.32 -16.76 2.99
C GLU A 57 4.76 -16.35 3.30
N ARG A 58 5.52 -15.91 2.27
CA ARG A 58 6.88 -15.38 2.46
C ARG A 58 6.88 -14.11 3.29
N PHE A 59 5.92 -13.21 3.07
CA PHE A 59 5.73 -12.03 3.90
C PHE A 59 5.46 -12.42 5.36
N LEU A 60 4.49 -13.32 5.62
CA LEU A 60 4.20 -13.81 6.97
C LEU A 60 5.41 -14.47 7.63
N THR A 61 6.18 -15.24 6.87
CA THR A 61 7.43 -15.87 7.34
C THR A 61 8.46 -14.82 7.75
N SER A 62 8.61 -13.75 6.97
CA SER A 62 9.51 -12.64 7.29
C SER A 62 9.06 -11.82 8.51
N CYS A 63 7.77 -11.85 8.84
CA CYS A 63 7.21 -11.37 10.12
C CYS A 63 7.39 -12.37 11.28
N GLY A 64 8.15 -13.45 11.09
CA GLY A 64 8.51 -14.41 12.14
C GLY A 64 7.51 -15.54 12.38
N TYR A 65 6.46 -15.69 11.57
CA TYR A 65 5.53 -16.82 11.67
C TYR A 65 6.09 -18.06 10.96
N SER A 66 6.16 -19.19 11.67
CA SER A 66 6.72 -20.44 11.12
C SER A 66 5.67 -21.52 10.84
N SER A 67 4.48 -21.41 11.44
CA SER A 67 3.36 -22.34 11.23
C SER A 67 2.27 -21.57 10.52
N ILE A 68 2.21 -21.68 9.20
CA ILE A 68 1.26 -20.95 8.36
C ILE A 68 0.40 -22.00 7.64
N GLU A 69 -0.91 -21.95 7.84
CA GLU A 69 -1.89 -22.79 7.14
C GLU A 69 -2.92 -21.90 6.46
N PHE A 70 -3.03 -22.01 5.14
CA PHE A 70 -4.00 -21.25 4.35
C PHE A 70 -5.43 -21.65 4.72
N LEU A 71 -6.29 -20.65 4.98
CA LEU A 71 -7.70 -20.88 5.26
C LEU A 71 -8.55 -20.55 4.03
N PHE A 72 -8.49 -19.31 3.56
CA PHE A 72 -9.21 -18.87 2.37
C PHE A 72 -8.66 -17.57 1.80
N GLN A 73 -9.04 -17.31 0.55
CA GLN A 73 -8.86 -16.04 -0.15
C GLN A 73 -10.24 -15.55 -0.61
N THR A 74 -10.51 -14.25 -0.46
CA THR A 74 -11.74 -13.64 -0.98
C THR A 74 -11.50 -12.20 -1.44
N GLU A 75 -12.45 -11.64 -2.18
CA GLU A 75 -12.42 -10.23 -2.56
C GLU A 75 -13.25 -9.40 -1.56
N VAL A 76 -12.66 -8.34 -1.04
CA VAL A 76 -13.33 -7.39 -0.13
C VAL A 76 -13.21 -5.97 -0.66
N THR A 77 -14.22 -5.14 -0.44
CA THR A 77 -14.18 -3.73 -0.83
C THR A 77 -13.82 -2.86 0.35
N VAL A 78 -12.74 -2.09 0.24
CA VAL A 78 -12.42 -1.04 1.22
C VAL A 78 -13.52 0.03 1.13
N PRO A 79 -14.22 0.39 2.23
CA PRO A 79 -15.34 1.32 2.13
C PRO A 79 -14.93 2.71 1.64
N LYS A 80 -15.77 3.34 0.83
CA LYS A 80 -15.58 4.72 0.38
C LYS A 80 -15.72 5.74 1.52
N ASN A 81 -16.68 5.50 2.40
CA ASN A 81 -16.95 6.32 3.57
C ASN A 81 -16.60 5.52 4.82
N TRP A 82 -15.79 6.09 5.70
CA TRP A 82 -15.36 5.43 6.92
C TRP A 82 -16.19 5.93 8.11
N ASN A 83 -16.52 5.00 8.98
CA ASN A 83 -16.98 5.27 10.34
C ASN A 83 -15.79 5.16 11.31
N ASP A 84 -16.06 5.27 12.60
CA ASP A 84 -15.03 5.18 13.63
C ASP A 84 -14.29 3.83 13.59
N ILE A 85 -15.00 2.73 13.32
CA ILE A 85 -14.43 1.38 13.22
C ILE A 85 -13.36 1.30 12.11
N TYR A 86 -13.67 1.75 10.89
CA TYR A 86 -12.68 1.74 9.81
C TYR A 86 -11.56 2.77 10.01
N THR A 87 -11.85 3.85 10.73
CA THR A 87 -10.84 4.84 11.09
C THR A 87 -9.82 4.24 12.06
N GLU A 88 -10.29 3.59 13.13
CA GLU A 88 -9.46 2.87 14.11
C GLU A 88 -8.71 1.71 13.44
N TYR A 89 -9.36 0.95 12.56
CA TYR A 89 -8.72 -0.11 11.79
C TYR A 89 -7.55 0.43 10.96
N ASN A 90 -7.74 1.54 10.23
CA ASN A 90 -6.64 2.14 9.47
C ASN A 90 -5.56 2.73 10.37
N GLU A 91 -5.90 3.28 11.54
CA GLU A 91 -4.92 3.75 12.50
C GLU A 91 -4.00 2.63 13.00
N LEU A 92 -4.53 1.43 13.23
CA LEU A 92 -3.72 0.24 13.52
C LEU A 92 -2.78 -0.09 12.35
N GLN A 93 -3.29 -0.09 11.12
CA GLN A 93 -2.50 -0.36 9.91
C GLN A 93 -1.40 0.68 9.68
N ARG A 94 -1.66 1.95 9.99
CA ARG A 94 -0.68 3.05 9.87
C ARG A 94 0.47 2.96 10.86
N GLN A 95 0.27 2.35 12.03
CA GLN A 95 1.34 2.17 13.02
C GLN A 95 2.49 1.28 12.51
N GLN A 96 2.19 0.39 11.57
CA GLN A 96 3.15 -0.52 10.93
C GLN A 96 3.50 -0.11 9.50
N GLY A 97 3.16 1.12 9.10
CA GLY A 97 3.62 1.72 7.83
C GLY A 97 2.70 1.51 6.62
N PHE A 98 1.51 0.92 6.80
CA PHE A 98 0.49 0.87 5.75
C PHE A 98 -0.42 2.12 5.75
N ASP A 99 -1.26 2.28 4.73
CA ASP A 99 -2.34 3.28 4.72
C ASP A 99 -3.44 2.85 3.75
N LEU A 100 -4.66 2.65 4.26
CA LEU A 100 -5.83 2.24 3.48
C LEU A 100 -6.60 3.42 2.86
N VAL A 101 -6.25 4.68 3.19
CA VAL A 101 -6.93 5.85 2.62
C VAL A 101 -6.87 5.91 1.08
N PRO A 102 -5.73 5.59 0.42
CA PRO A 102 -5.64 5.57 -1.05
C PRO A 102 -6.55 4.54 -1.71
N TYR A 103 -6.86 3.45 -0.99
CA TYR A 103 -7.59 2.29 -1.50
C TYR A 103 -9.11 2.39 -1.26
N LYS A 104 -9.62 3.53 -0.80
CA LYS A 104 -11.05 3.73 -0.53
C LYS A 104 -11.92 3.48 -1.76
N GLY A 105 -12.85 2.54 -1.62
CA GLY A 105 -13.77 2.13 -2.68
C GLY A 105 -13.21 1.12 -3.66
N GLU A 106 -11.98 0.65 -3.43
CA GLU A 106 -11.33 -0.37 -4.22
C GLU A 106 -11.69 -1.77 -3.71
N THR A 107 -11.79 -2.73 -4.64
CA THR A 107 -11.86 -4.15 -4.32
C THR A 107 -10.45 -4.71 -4.27
N VAL A 108 -10.12 -5.36 -3.16
CA VAL A 108 -8.79 -5.89 -2.84
C VAL A 108 -8.93 -7.36 -2.46
N GLU A 109 -7.83 -8.11 -2.54
CA GLU A 109 -7.80 -9.51 -2.14
C GLU A 109 -7.49 -9.60 -0.65
N GLU A 110 -8.31 -10.35 0.08
CA GLU A 110 -8.10 -10.71 1.48
C GLU A 110 -7.64 -12.17 1.55
N TYR A 111 -6.45 -12.37 2.11
CA TYR A 111 -5.91 -13.68 2.42
C TYR A 111 -5.96 -13.89 3.93
N VAL A 112 -6.45 -15.06 4.34
CA VAL A 112 -6.51 -15.44 5.75
C VAL A 112 -5.78 -16.75 5.96
N TYR A 113 -4.88 -16.75 6.96
CA TYR A 113 -4.08 -17.90 7.36
C TYR A 113 -4.21 -18.14 8.85
N PHE A 114 -4.09 -19.39 9.27
CA PHE A 114 -3.80 -19.75 10.64
C PHE A 114 -2.29 -19.66 10.86
N VAL A 115 -1.83 -18.80 11.77
CA VAL A 115 -0.39 -18.55 12.00
C VAL A 115 0.14 -19.13 13.32
N ASN A 116 -0.75 -19.71 14.12
CA ASN A 116 -0.52 -20.62 15.24
C ASN A 116 -1.87 -21.16 15.73
N ASP A 117 -1.87 -22.01 16.77
CA ASP A 117 -3.07 -22.65 17.35
C ASP A 117 -4.21 -21.72 17.81
N THR A 118 -4.00 -20.40 17.85
CA THR A 118 -4.93 -19.41 18.41
C THR A 118 -5.14 -18.17 17.54
N LEU A 119 -4.31 -17.94 16.53
CA LEU A 119 -4.32 -16.69 15.77
C LEU A 119 -4.53 -16.90 14.28
N ASN A 120 -5.37 -16.06 13.70
CA ASN A 120 -5.49 -15.88 12.27
C ASN A 120 -4.71 -14.64 11.84
N ALA A 121 -3.90 -14.74 10.79
CA ALA A 121 -3.36 -13.59 10.09
C ALA A 121 -4.23 -13.23 8.89
N THR A 122 -4.55 -11.95 8.77
CA THR A 122 -5.26 -11.39 7.63
C THR A 122 -4.31 -10.46 6.89
N VAL A 123 -4.18 -10.64 5.58
CA VAL A 123 -3.35 -9.82 4.69
C VAL A 123 -4.22 -9.30 3.55
N LEU A 124 -4.20 -7.98 3.33
CA LEU A 124 -4.89 -7.36 2.20
C LEU A 124 -3.88 -7.02 1.09
N VAL A 125 -4.21 -7.41 -0.14
CA VAL A 125 -3.39 -7.21 -1.33
C VAL A 125 -4.19 -6.43 -2.38
N SER A 126 -3.59 -5.36 -2.90
CA SER A 126 -4.12 -4.55 -4.01
C SER A 126 -3.01 -4.37 -5.05
N GLU A 127 -3.32 -4.60 -6.33
CA GLU A 127 -2.37 -4.46 -7.43
C GLU A 127 -1.00 -5.13 -7.15
N GLN A 128 -1.04 -6.36 -6.64
CA GLN A 128 0.14 -7.17 -6.28
C GLN A 128 0.99 -6.57 -5.14
N LYS A 129 0.40 -5.72 -4.31
CA LYS A 129 1.06 -5.08 -3.17
C LYS A 129 0.27 -5.35 -1.90
N ILE A 130 0.98 -5.72 -0.84
CA ILE A 130 0.44 -5.80 0.51
C ILE A 130 0.16 -4.38 1.03
N ILE A 131 -1.10 -4.12 1.35
CA ILE A 131 -1.60 -2.80 1.77
C ILE A 131 -2.10 -2.78 3.20
N ALA A 132 -2.23 -3.94 3.84
CA ALA A 132 -2.55 -4.12 5.25
C ALA A 132 -2.22 -5.55 5.68
N ALA A 133 -1.90 -5.70 6.95
CA ALA A 133 -1.70 -7.01 7.58
C ALA A 133 -2.08 -6.92 9.06
N HIS A 134 -2.67 -7.95 9.66
CA HIS A 134 -2.84 -7.99 11.11
C HIS A 134 -3.04 -9.43 11.57
N VAL A 135 -2.94 -9.64 12.87
CA VAL A 135 -3.37 -10.89 13.49
C VAL A 135 -4.57 -10.66 14.40
N ALA A 136 -5.46 -11.63 14.45
CA ALA A 136 -6.59 -11.65 15.35
C ALA A 136 -6.72 -13.01 16.03
N ASP A 137 -7.28 -13.03 17.23
CA ASP A 137 -7.72 -14.28 17.87
C ASP A 137 -8.72 -15.00 16.96
N CYS A 138 -8.83 -16.33 17.05
CA CYS A 138 -9.73 -17.13 16.21
C CYS A 138 -11.21 -16.73 16.37
N ASP A 139 -11.56 -16.12 17.51
CA ASP A 139 -12.87 -15.53 17.77
C ASP A 139 -13.06 -14.10 17.18
N GLY A 140 -12.03 -13.51 16.57
CA GLY A 140 -12.05 -12.20 15.90
C GLY A 140 -12.23 -10.99 16.83
N ARG A 141 -12.09 -11.17 18.16
CA ARG A 141 -12.44 -10.14 19.15
C ARG A 141 -11.34 -9.11 19.40
N GLU A 142 -10.10 -9.47 19.11
CA GLU A 142 -8.94 -8.61 19.36
C GLU A 142 -8.04 -8.65 18.14
N MET A 143 -7.78 -7.48 17.55
CA MET A 143 -6.83 -7.30 16.45
C MET A 143 -5.54 -6.69 16.98
N ARG A 144 -4.42 -7.18 16.47
CA ARG A 144 -3.07 -6.70 16.80
C ARG A 144 -2.25 -6.53 15.54
N MET A 145 -1.25 -5.65 15.60
CA MET A 145 -0.29 -5.47 14.52
C MET A 145 0.39 -6.79 14.18
N ILE A 146 0.83 -6.92 12.92
CA ILE A 146 1.63 -8.08 12.54
C ILE A 146 3.02 -7.97 13.17
N ASN A 147 3.59 -9.14 13.49
CA ASN A 147 4.80 -9.25 14.29
C ASN A 147 6.03 -8.75 13.58
#